data_AF-A0A838JX43-F1
#
_entry.id   AF-A0A838JX43-F1
#
_cell.length_a   1.000
_cell.length_b   1.000
_cell.length_c   1.000
_cell.angle_alpha   90.00
_cell.angle_beta   90.00
_cell.angle_gamma   90.00
#
_symmetry.space_group_name_H-M   'P 1'
#
loop_
_entity.id
_entity.type
_entity.pdbx_description
1 polymer ?
#
loop_
_entity_poly.entity_id
_entity_poly.type
_entity_poly.pdbx_seq_one_letter_code
_entity_poly.pdbx_strand_id
1 'polypeptide(L)'
;MSLYPGAPRLDQGKQKLDDTALQDSMARAIEDAMNQLSVQLKGTPLPAVGRDDRRLLFVAISRGVLKYLRDHQVSISAGQSPQNPHTHGVNLNVTMDHYDPKP
;
A
#
# COMPACT_ATOMS: atom_id res chain seq x y z
N MET A 1 7.45 -0.92 -5.60
CA MET A 1 6.09 -0.92 -5.01
C MET A 1 5.58 0.51 -5.10
N SER A 2 4.70 0.80 -6.06
CA SER A 2 4.23 2.18 -6.29
C SER A 2 3.07 2.48 -5.35
N LEU A 3 3.11 3.60 -4.64
CA LEU A 3 2.03 4.09 -3.75
C LEU A 3 1.30 5.29 -4.37
N TYR A 4 1.55 5.48 -5.66
CA TYR A 4 0.90 6.47 -6.46
C TYR A 4 -0.58 6.10 -6.56
N PRO A 5 -1.51 7.05 -6.38
CA PRO A 5 -2.94 6.80 -6.57
C PRO A 5 -3.31 6.83 -8.07
N GLY A 6 -2.33 7.05 -8.96
CA GLY A 6 -2.57 7.47 -10.32
C GLY A 6 -2.80 8.97 -10.43
N ALA A 7 -2.79 9.49 -11.66
CA ALA A 7 -3.37 10.79 -11.91
C ALA A 7 -4.88 10.68 -11.58
N PRO A 8 -5.46 11.59 -10.79
CA PRO A 8 -6.88 11.54 -10.49
C PRO A 8 -7.67 11.54 -11.80
N ARG A 9 -8.42 10.46 -12.04
CA ARG A 9 -9.30 10.38 -13.22
C ARG A 9 -10.65 10.94 -12.82
N LEU A 10 -11.19 11.81 -13.66
CA LEU A 10 -12.57 12.26 -13.53
C LEU A 10 -13.47 11.21 -14.17
N ASP A 11 -14.28 10.55 -13.36
CA ASP A 11 -15.36 9.67 -13.82
C ASP A 11 -16.69 10.26 -13.36
N GLN A 12 -17.50 10.71 -14.32
CA GLN A 12 -18.79 11.38 -14.06
C GLN A 12 -18.68 12.54 -13.04
N GLY A 13 -17.59 13.32 -13.10
CA GLY A 13 -17.35 14.46 -12.20
C GLY A 13 -16.84 14.10 -10.80
N LYS A 14 -16.60 12.82 -10.50
CA LYS A 14 -15.97 12.36 -9.27
C LYS A 14 -14.50 12.02 -9.50
N GLN A 15 -13.63 12.45 -8.60
CA GLN A 15 -12.23 12.01 -8.60
C GLN A 15 -12.17 10.54 -8.19
N LYS A 16 -11.59 9.71 -9.06
CA LYS A 16 -11.30 8.31 -8.79
C LYS A 16 -9.80 8.04 -8.83
N LEU A 17 -9.37 7.07 -8.03
CA LEU A 17 -8.03 6.53 -8.05
C LEU A 17 -7.82 5.72 -9.33
N ASP A 18 -6.64 5.80 -9.93
CA ASP A 18 -6.28 4.99 -11.10
C ASP A 18 -6.02 3.55 -10.66
N ASP A 19 -6.77 2.62 -11.26
CA ASP A 19 -6.69 1.20 -10.94
C ASP A 19 -5.31 0.60 -11.25
N THR A 20 -4.59 1.11 -12.26
CA THR A 20 -3.23 0.63 -12.58
C THR A 20 -2.21 0.99 -11.52
N ALA A 21 -2.37 2.14 -10.86
CA ALA A 21 -1.46 2.57 -9.80
C ALA A 21 -1.67 1.79 -8.50
N LEU A 22 -2.86 1.18 -8.33
CA LEU A 22 -3.16 0.30 -7.22
C LEU A 22 -2.63 -1.13 -7.40
N GLN A 23 -2.44 -1.64 -8.61
CA GLN A 23 -2.18 -3.08 -8.86
C GLN A 23 -0.98 -3.65 -8.10
N ASP A 24 0.12 -2.89 -7.96
CA ASP A 24 1.34 -3.30 -7.23
C ASP A 24 1.59 -2.46 -5.97
N SER A 25 0.51 -2.07 -5.28
CA SER A 25 0.55 -1.20 -4.10
C SER A 25 0.29 -1.96 -2.79
N MET A 26 0.82 -1.43 -1.68
CA MET A 26 0.47 -1.92 -0.33
C MET A 26 -1.05 -1.81 -0.06
N ALA A 27 -1.70 -0.80 -0.64
CA ALA A 27 -3.15 -0.64 -0.52
C ALA A 27 -3.94 -1.81 -1.13
N ARG A 28 -3.46 -2.36 -2.25
CA ARG A 28 -4.04 -3.57 -2.87
C ARG A 28 -3.84 -4.80 -2.01
N ALA A 29 -2.65 -4.98 -1.44
CA ALA A 29 -2.39 -6.08 -0.50
C ALA A 29 -3.30 -6.01 0.73
N ILE A 30 -3.55 -4.81 1.27
CA ILE A 30 -4.50 -4.59 2.36
C ILE A 30 -5.94 -4.91 1.91
N GLU A 31 -6.35 -4.49 0.71
CA GLU A 31 -7.69 -4.80 0.17
C GLU A 31 -7.90 -6.32 0.02
N ASP A 32 -6.91 -7.04 -0.49
CA ASP A 32 -6.99 -8.49 -0.65
C ASP A 32 -7.04 -9.23 0.68
N ALA A 33 -6.23 -8.81 1.66
CA ALA A 33 -6.28 -9.35 3.01
C ALA A 33 -7.64 -9.10 3.69
N MET A 34 -8.21 -7.89 3.55
CA MET A 34 -9.54 -7.60 4.08
C MET A 34 -10.62 -8.45 3.39
N ASN A 35 -10.50 -8.68 2.07
CA ASN A 35 -11.45 -9.52 1.36
C ASN A 35 -11.40 -10.98 1.85
N GLN A 36 -10.19 -11.54 2.02
CA GLN A 36 -10.02 -12.88 2.59
C GLN A 36 -10.66 -12.97 3.98
N LEU A 37 -10.42 -11.98 4.85
CA LEU A 37 -11.01 -11.93 6.19
C LEU A 37 -12.54 -11.83 6.14
N SER A 38 -13.10 -11.05 5.22
CA SER A 38 -14.56 -10.94 5.03
C SER A 38 -15.16 -12.28 4.64
N VAL A 39 -14.53 -13.00 3.72
CA VAL A 39 -14.99 -14.34 3.32
C VAL A 39 -14.91 -15.32 4.48
N GLN A 40 -13.81 -15.30 5.24
CA GLN A 40 -13.63 -16.19 6.40
C GLN A 40 -14.67 -15.94 7.51
N LEU A 41 -14.96 -14.68 7.81
CA LEU A 41 -15.85 -14.32 8.94
C LEU A 41 -17.33 -14.25 8.56
N LYS A 42 -17.64 -13.85 7.33
CA LYS A 42 -19.01 -13.53 6.88
C LYS A 42 -19.47 -14.39 5.71
N GLY A 43 -18.63 -15.28 5.20
CA GLY A 43 -18.93 -16.12 4.03
C GLY A 43 -19.11 -15.33 2.72
N THR A 44 -18.81 -14.02 2.72
CA THR A 44 -19.11 -13.12 1.61
C THR A 44 -17.92 -12.21 1.30
N PRO A 45 -17.63 -11.95 0.01
CA PRO A 45 -16.59 -11.01 -0.39
C PRO A 45 -16.95 -9.58 0.01
N LEU A 46 -15.98 -8.68 -0.05
CA LEU A 46 -16.25 -7.27 0.19
C LEU A 46 -17.27 -6.72 -0.81
N PRO A 47 -18.24 -5.90 -0.36
CA PRO A 47 -19.21 -5.29 -1.25
C PRO A 47 -18.51 -4.31 -2.22
N ALA A 48 -19.07 -4.24 -3.43
CA ALA A 48 -18.66 -3.26 -4.44
C ALA A 48 -19.01 -1.82 -4.03
N VAL A 49 -20.10 -1.65 -3.26
CA VAL A 49 -20.49 -0.36 -2.69
C VAL A 49 -19.40 0.11 -1.72
N GLY A 50 -18.97 1.37 -1.86
CA GLY A 50 -17.90 1.96 -1.05
C GLY A 50 -16.49 1.49 -1.40
N ARG A 51 -16.30 0.81 -2.54
CA ARG A 51 -14.98 0.35 -3.00
C ARG A 51 -13.98 1.51 -3.14
N ASP A 52 -14.40 2.63 -3.72
CA ASP A 52 -13.51 3.77 -3.95
C ASP A 52 -13.07 4.42 -2.64
N ASP A 53 -13.99 4.66 -1.70
CA ASP A 53 -13.69 5.22 -0.38
C ASP A 53 -12.79 4.29 0.44
N ARG A 54 -13.06 2.98 0.39
CA ARG A 54 -12.24 1.97 1.07
C ARG A 54 -10.82 1.93 0.50
N ARG A 55 -10.67 2.03 -0.82
CA ARG A 55 -9.35 2.11 -1.46
C ARG A 55 -8.62 3.38 -1.07
N LEU A 56 -9.31 4.51 -1.00
CA LEU A 56 -8.74 5.76 -0.52
C LEU A 56 -8.22 5.62 0.93
N LEU A 57 -9.01 4.99 1.80
CA LEU A 57 -8.60 4.67 3.17
C LEU A 57 -7.33 3.80 3.20
N PHE A 58 -7.24 2.75 2.39
CA PHE A 58 -6.06 1.88 2.37
C PHE A 58 -4.82 2.55 1.79
N VAL A 59 -4.98 3.44 0.82
CA VAL A 59 -3.88 4.29 0.33
C VAL A 59 -3.39 5.21 1.46
N ALA A 60 -4.30 5.84 2.20
CA ALA A 60 -3.94 6.70 3.34
C ALA A 60 -3.20 5.92 4.43
N ILE A 61 -3.69 4.73 4.80
CA ILE A 61 -3.03 3.85 5.77
C ILE A 61 -1.64 3.46 5.29
N SER A 62 -1.51 3.01 4.04
CA SER A 62 -0.22 2.58 3.47
C SER A 62 0.82 3.71 3.50
N ARG A 63 0.40 4.93 3.14
CA ARG A 63 1.25 6.13 3.20
C ARG A 63 1.63 6.50 4.63
N GLY A 64 0.67 6.43 5.55
CA GLY A 64 0.89 6.71 6.98
C GLY A 64 1.92 5.74 7.58
N VAL A 65 1.78 4.44 7.30
CA VAL A 65 2.73 3.41 7.75
C VAL A 65 4.13 3.71 7.22
N LEU A 66 4.28 3.98 5.93
CA LEU A 66 5.59 4.20 5.33
C LEU A 66 6.24 5.51 5.78
N LYS A 67 5.45 6.58 5.94
CA LYS A 67 5.91 7.82 6.57
C LYS A 67 6.39 7.56 8.00
N TYR A 68 5.61 6.82 8.79
CA TYR A 68 5.96 6.51 10.17
C TYR A 68 7.28 5.72 10.24
N LEU A 69 7.43 4.67 9.43
CA LEU A 69 8.66 3.86 9.39
C LEU A 69 9.88 4.67 8.96
N ARG A 70 9.72 5.56 7.96
CA ARG A 70 10.79 6.47 7.54
C ARG A 70 11.19 7.41 8.68
N ASP A 71 10.22 8.01 9.35
CA ASP A 71 10.47 9.00 10.41
C ASP A 71 11.05 8.33 11.68
N HIS A 72 10.92 7.00 11.84
CA HIS A 72 11.41 6.22 12.98
C HIS A 72 12.48 5.17 12.60
N GLN A 73 13.23 5.38 11.51
CA GLN A 73 14.24 4.41 11.03
C GLN A 73 15.25 4.00 12.10
N VAL A 74 15.67 4.92 12.96
CA VAL A 74 16.60 4.67 14.08
C VAL A 74 16.06 3.64 15.09
N SER A 75 14.75 3.41 15.13
CA SER A 75 14.09 2.44 16.01
C SER A 75 13.84 1.09 15.34
N ILE A 76 14.10 0.96 14.03
CA ILE A 76 13.90 -0.28 13.27
C ILE A 76 15.19 -1.09 13.33
N SER A 77 15.22 -2.12 14.17
CA SER A 77 16.33 -3.06 14.26
C SER A 77 16.05 -4.31 13.42
N ALA A 78 16.86 -4.56 12.39
CA ALA A 78 16.88 -5.87 11.73
C ALA A 78 17.65 -6.85 12.62
N GLY A 79 16.92 -7.74 13.32
CA GLY A 79 17.52 -8.81 14.11
C GLY A 79 18.15 -9.88 13.21
N GLN A 80 19.26 -10.46 13.65
CA GLN A 80 19.92 -11.56 12.94
C GLN A 80 19.35 -12.91 13.36
N SER A 81 19.21 -13.84 12.41
CA SER A 81 19.01 -15.26 12.71
C SER A 81 20.36 -15.88 13.11
N PRO A 82 20.45 -16.81 14.09
CA PRO A 82 21.66 -17.07 14.87
C PRO A 82 22.83 -17.76 14.14
N GLN A 83 22.79 -17.94 12.82
CA GLN A 83 23.72 -18.85 12.16
C GLN A 83 25.07 -18.25 11.80
N ASN A 84 25.26 -16.92 11.86
CA ASN A 84 26.56 -16.25 11.89
C ASN A 84 26.37 -14.74 12.13
N PRO A 85 27.01 -14.11 13.12
CA PRO A 85 26.86 -12.69 13.38
C PRO A 85 27.51 -11.84 12.27
N HIS A 86 26.72 -11.18 11.43
CA HIS A 86 27.17 -10.16 10.48
C HIS A 86 26.14 -9.03 10.32
N THR A 87 26.60 -7.78 10.46
CA THR A 87 25.77 -6.58 10.37
C THR A 87 25.57 -6.20 8.90
N HIS A 88 24.33 -6.20 8.42
CA HIS A 88 23.97 -5.63 7.13
C HIS A 88 23.26 -4.29 7.35
N GLY A 89 23.84 -3.20 6.81
CA GLY A 89 23.11 -1.95 6.68
C GLY A 89 22.05 -2.11 5.59
N VAL A 90 20.77 -2.21 5.99
CA VAL A 90 19.66 -2.30 5.03
C VAL A 90 19.18 -0.89 4.73
N ASN A 91 19.46 -0.39 3.53
CA ASN A 91 18.87 0.86 3.04
C ASN A 91 17.55 0.56 2.32
N LEU A 92 16.43 0.80 3.00
CA LEU A 92 15.09 0.68 2.42
C LEU A 92 14.76 1.99 1.70
N ASN A 93 15.07 2.04 0.40
CA ASN A 93 14.64 3.15 -0.45
C ASN A 93 13.18 2.93 -0.90
N VAL A 94 12.24 3.56 -0.20
CA VAL A 94 10.81 3.51 -0.55
C VAL A 94 10.45 4.76 -1.35
N THR A 95 10.48 4.65 -2.67
CA THR A 95 10.06 5.72 -3.57
C THR A 95 8.52 5.75 -3.63
N MET A 96 7.92 6.84 -3.17
CA MET A 96 6.45 7.05 -3.22
C MET A 96 5.95 7.49 -4.61
N ASP A 97 6.87 7.98 -5.45
CA ASP A 97 6.60 8.57 -6.75
C ASP A 97 7.28 7.74 -7.84
N HIS A 98 6.59 6.75 -8.38
CA HIS A 98 6.88 6.33 -9.75
C HIS A 98 5.65 6.64 -10.59
N TYR A 99 5.57 7.90 -11.02
CA TYR A 99 4.77 8.30 -12.16
C TYR A 99 5.69 8.19 -13.38
N ASP A 100 5.40 7.24 -14.26
CA ASP A 100 6.02 7.13 -15.58
C ASP A 100 5.06 7.80 -16.58
N PRO A 101 5.27 9.09 -16.95
CA PRO A 101 4.49 9.70 -18.01
C PRO A 101 4.85 8.96 -19.30
N LYS A 102 3.92 8.15 -19.82
CA LYS A 102 4.06 7.66 -21.19
C LYS A 102 4.13 8.87 -22.14
N PRO A 103 5.07 8.84 -23.12
CA PRO A 103 5.17 9.88 -24.15
C PRO A 103 3.92 9.94 -25.02
#